data_AF-M6GJ29-F1
#
_entry.id   AF-M6GJ29-F1
#
_cell.length_a   1.000
_cell.length_b   1.000
_cell.length_c   1.000
_cell.angle_alpha   90.00
_cell.angle_beta   90.00
_cell.angle_gamma   90.00
#
_symmetry.space_group_name_H-M   'P 1'
#
loop_
_entity.id
_entity.type
_entity.pdbx_description
1 polymer ?
#
loop_
_entity_poly.entity_id
_entity_poly.type
_entity_poly.pdbx_seq_one_letter_code
_entity_poly.pdbx_strand_id
1 'polypeptide(L)'
;MSHYQKIAEAIQFIQKNAISQPELDEVAKSVNLSPFHFQRLFTEWAGVSPKQFLQYITLQNAKSILSKPQTTLFDAAFETGLSGTSRLHDLFVKIEGMTPGEFKNGGENIKIRYSFQRSVFGNYLIASTEKGICNLFFMIFRKNKLFPS
;
A
#
# COMPACT_ATOMS: atom_id res chain seq x y z
N MET A 1 -3.85 22.21 -18.54
CA MET A 1 -3.62 20.84 -18.07
C MET A 1 -4.84 20.34 -17.33
N SER A 2 -5.38 19.18 -17.71
CA SER A 2 -6.55 18.58 -17.03
C SER A 2 -6.22 18.18 -15.59
N HIS A 3 -7.23 18.15 -14.71
CA HIS A 3 -7.11 17.61 -13.37
C HIS A 3 -6.55 16.18 -13.37
N TYR A 4 -7.00 15.34 -14.31
CA TYR A 4 -6.46 14.00 -14.50
C TYR A 4 -4.94 14.01 -14.73
N GLN A 5 -4.46 14.86 -15.63
CA GLN A 5 -3.03 14.94 -15.96
C GLN A 5 -2.21 15.43 -14.75
N LYS A 6 -2.72 16.41 -14.00
CA LYS A 6 -2.07 16.87 -12.76
C LYS A 6 -1.94 15.74 -11.74
N ILE A 7 -2.99 14.95 -11.53
CA ILE A 7 -2.92 13.84 -10.57
C ILE A 7 -2.00 12.72 -11.07
N ALA A 8 -2.00 12.42 -12.36
CA ALA A 8 -1.06 11.46 -12.95
C ALA A 8 0.41 11.89 -12.74
N GLU A 9 0.73 13.17 -12.98
CA GLU A 9 2.07 13.70 -12.72
C GLU A 9 2.44 13.71 -11.24
N ALA A 10 1.48 14.04 -10.35
CA ALA A 10 1.71 13.96 -8.91
C ALA A 10 2.00 12.52 -8.46
N ILE A 11 1.30 11.52 -9.01
CA ILE A 11 1.57 10.11 -8.73
C ILE A 11 3.00 9.74 -9.17
N GLN A 12 3.40 10.15 -10.38
CA GLN A 12 4.76 9.91 -10.87
C GLN A 12 5.81 10.60 -9.99
N PHE A 13 5.53 11.83 -9.54
CA PHE A 13 6.39 12.56 -8.62
C PHE A 13 6.54 11.80 -7.28
N ILE A 14 5.44 11.33 -6.69
CA ILE A 14 5.48 10.56 -5.44
C ILE A 14 6.28 9.27 -5.63
N GLN A 15 6.06 8.53 -6.72
CA GLN A 15 6.77 7.28 -7.00
C GLN A 15 8.28 7.50 -7.14
N LYS A 16 8.69 8.53 -7.90
CA LYS A 16 10.10 8.85 -8.15
C LYS A 16 10.81 9.33 -6.88
N ASN A 17 10.10 10.02 -6.00
CA ASN A 17 10.68 10.64 -4.81
C ASN A 17 10.31 9.91 -3.51
N ALA A 18 9.76 8.68 -3.58
CA ALA A 18 9.25 8.00 -2.38
C ALA A 18 10.31 7.86 -1.27
N ILE A 19 11.57 7.64 -1.62
CA ILE A 19 12.68 7.52 -0.67
C ILE A 19 12.91 8.83 0.10
N SER A 20 12.71 10.00 -0.51
CA SER A 20 12.88 11.28 0.19
C SER A 20 11.68 11.63 1.09
N GLN A 21 10.64 10.80 1.10
CA GLN A 21 9.40 11.00 1.87
C GLN A 21 8.82 12.42 1.71
N PRO A 22 8.51 12.86 0.47
CA PRO A 22 8.13 14.24 0.20
C PRO A 22 6.86 14.64 0.96
N GLU A 23 6.88 15.83 1.52
CA GLU A 23 5.73 16.42 2.20
C GLU A 23 4.66 16.86 1.21
N LEU A 24 3.43 17.04 1.70
CA LEU A 24 2.27 17.42 0.89
C LEU A 24 2.54 18.66 0.02
N ASP A 25 3.23 19.64 0.59
CA ASP A 25 3.53 20.91 -0.05
C ASP A 25 4.49 20.75 -1.23
N GLU A 26 5.45 19.82 -1.13
CA GLU A 26 6.41 19.54 -2.21
C GLU A 26 5.71 18.89 -3.40
N VAL A 27 4.84 17.92 -3.14
CA VAL A 27 4.06 17.27 -4.20
C VAL A 27 3.09 18.27 -4.84
N ALA A 28 2.39 19.09 -4.04
CA ALA A 28 1.47 20.10 -4.55
C ALA A 28 2.16 21.14 -5.44
N LYS A 29 3.36 21.60 -5.03
CA LYS A 29 4.21 22.51 -5.83
C LYS A 29 4.61 21.89 -7.16
N SER A 30 4.92 20.59 -7.20
CA SER A 30 5.34 19.91 -8.44
C SER A 30 4.29 19.99 -9.56
N VAL A 31 3.00 20.15 -9.21
CA VAL A 31 1.87 20.25 -10.15
C VAL A 31 1.17 21.61 -10.12
N ASN A 32 1.84 22.62 -9.55
CA ASN A 32 1.36 24.00 -9.46
C ASN A 32 -0.03 24.12 -8.81
N LEU A 33 -0.22 23.47 -7.66
CA LEU A 33 -1.43 23.55 -6.85
C LEU A 33 -1.11 23.99 -5.42
N SER A 34 -2.09 24.61 -4.76
CA SER A 34 -2.02 24.79 -3.31
C SER A 34 -2.19 23.42 -2.61
N PRO A 35 -1.62 23.22 -1.41
CA PRO A 35 -1.69 21.95 -0.69
C PRO A 35 -3.12 21.47 -0.45
N PHE A 36 -4.01 22.38 -0.05
CA PHE A 36 -5.43 22.08 0.19
C PHE A 36 -6.16 21.62 -1.08
N HIS A 37 -5.98 22.34 -2.19
CA HIS A 37 -6.60 21.96 -3.46
C HIS A 37 -6.03 20.63 -3.98
N PHE A 38 -4.71 20.45 -3.89
CA PHE A 38 -4.05 19.22 -4.27
C PHE A 38 -4.57 18.01 -3.47
N GLN A 39 -4.63 18.10 -2.13
CA GLN A 39 -5.10 17.01 -1.29
C GLN A 39 -6.52 16.57 -1.66
N ARG A 40 -7.43 17.53 -1.84
CA ARG A 40 -8.80 17.26 -2.24
C ARG A 40 -8.84 16.58 -3.62
N LEU A 41 -8.20 17.19 -4.61
CA LEU A 41 -8.23 16.68 -5.99
C LEU A 41 -7.58 15.30 -6.10
N PHE A 42 -6.46 15.08 -5.42
CA PHE A 42 -5.80 13.78 -5.41
C PHE A 42 -6.70 12.72 -4.79
N THR A 43 -7.36 13.02 -3.66
CA THR A 43 -8.25 12.05 -2.99
C THR A 43 -9.48 11.72 -3.85
N GLU A 44 -10.06 12.72 -4.52
CA GLU A 44 -11.19 12.52 -5.44
C GLU A 44 -10.83 11.58 -6.61
N TRP A 45 -9.63 11.69 -7.16
CA TRP A 45 -9.19 10.91 -8.33
C TRP A 45 -8.52 9.58 -7.98
N ALA A 46 -7.72 9.52 -6.92
CA ALA A 46 -6.95 8.33 -6.51
C ALA A 46 -7.67 7.49 -5.45
N GLY A 47 -8.74 8.00 -4.83
CA GLY A 47 -9.50 7.32 -3.78
C GLY A 47 -8.82 7.27 -2.40
N VAL A 48 -7.58 7.77 -2.29
CA VAL A 48 -6.80 7.83 -1.04
C VAL A 48 -6.05 9.16 -0.96
N SER A 49 -5.68 9.58 0.25
CA SER A 49 -4.86 10.80 0.40
C SER A 49 -3.44 10.62 -0.16
N PRO A 50 -2.75 11.70 -0.56
CA PRO A 50 -1.35 11.64 -1.01
C PRO A 50 -0.43 10.94 0.01
N LYS A 51 -0.64 11.21 1.30
CA LYS A 51 0.11 10.60 2.40
C LYS A 51 -0.12 9.09 2.47
N GLN A 52 -1.36 8.62 2.36
CA GLN A 52 -1.65 7.18 2.32
C GLN A 52 -1.04 6.50 1.09
N PHE A 53 -1.07 7.18 -0.06
CA PHE A 53 -0.45 6.67 -1.28
C PHE A 53 1.08 6.50 -1.11
N LEU A 54 1.77 7.52 -0.59
CA LEU A 54 3.20 7.45 -0.28
C LEU A 54 3.50 6.32 0.72
N GLN A 55 2.69 6.18 1.77
CA GLN A 55 2.80 5.09 2.75
C GLN A 55 2.69 3.70 2.08
N TYR A 56 1.76 3.54 1.14
CA TYR A 56 1.61 2.29 0.39
C TYR A 56 2.83 1.99 -0.48
N ILE A 57 3.32 2.95 -1.26
CA ILE A 57 4.53 2.79 -2.09
C ILE A 57 5.74 2.45 -1.21
N THR A 58 5.90 3.16 -0.10
CA THR A 58 6.99 2.94 0.87
C THR A 58 6.95 1.51 1.40
N LEU A 59 5.76 1.02 1.77
CA LEU A 59 5.62 -0.35 2.26
C LEU A 59 5.86 -1.40 1.18
N GLN A 60 5.42 -1.19 -0.06
CA GLN A 60 5.71 -2.12 -1.17
C GLN A 60 7.22 -2.22 -1.42
N ASN A 61 7.93 -1.11 -1.40
CA ASN A 61 9.39 -1.10 -1.52
C ASN A 61 10.04 -1.83 -0.34
N ALA A 62 9.56 -1.60 0.89
CA ALA A 62 10.08 -2.29 2.06
C ALA A 62 9.85 -3.81 2.00
N LYS A 63 8.67 -4.26 1.56
CA LYS A 63 8.39 -5.68 1.32
C LYS A 63 9.37 -6.28 0.32
N SER A 64 9.63 -5.58 -0.80
CA SER A 64 10.60 -6.03 -1.80
C SER A 64 12.02 -6.15 -1.26
N ILE A 65 12.42 -5.28 -0.32
CA ILE A 65 13.73 -5.37 0.35
C ILE A 65 13.74 -6.56 1.30
N LEU A 66 12.73 -6.69 2.15
CA LEU A 66 12.61 -7.76 3.14
C LEU A 66 12.47 -9.16 2.54
N SER A 67 12.02 -9.28 1.29
CA SER A 67 12.00 -10.55 0.55
C SER A 67 13.39 -11.03 0.12
N LYS A 68 14.41 -10.16 0.15
CA LYS A 68 15.80 -10.56 -0.15
C LYS A 68 16.40 -11.26 1.07
N PRO A 69 17.15 -12.37 0.88
CA PRO A 69 17.88 -13.01 1.96
C PRO A 69 18.81 -12.02 2.69
N GLN A 70 18.99 -12.23 4.00
CA GLN A 70 19.92 -11.46 4.85
C GLN A 70 19.65 -9.96 5.04
N THR A 71 18.55 -9.41 4.53
CA THR A 71 18.15 -8.02 4.83
C THR A 71 17.54 -7.91 6.22
N THR A 72 17.82 -6.82 6.92
CA THR A 72 17.27 -6.53 8.24
C THR A 72 16.09 -5.56 8.16
N LEU A 73 15.35 -5.44 9.28
CA LEU A 73 14.30 -4.41 9.38
C LEU A 73 14.91 -3.00 9.33
N PHE A 74 16.15 -2.85 9.80
CA PHE A 74 16.87 -1.59 9.73
C PHE A 74 17.18 -1.22 8.28
N ASP A 75 17.70 -2.15 7.48
CA ASP A 75 17.98 -1.93 6.06
C ASP A 75 16.72 -1.52 5.32
N ALA A 76 15.62 -2.25 5.52
CA ALA A 76 14.34 -1.93 4.89
C ALA A 76 13.81 -0.55 5.30
N ALA A 77 13.91 -0.16 6.58
CA ALA A 77 13.50 1.17 7.03
C ALA A 77 14.38 2.27 6.41
N PHE A 78 15.70 2.07 6.44
CA PHE A 78 16.67 3.03 5.93
C PHE A 78 16.56 3.23 4.40
N GLU A 79 16.54 2.14 3.63
CA GLU A 79 16.45 2.18 2.17
C GLU A 79 15.11 2.73 1.66
N THR A 80 14.07 2.72 2.48
CA THR A 80 12.76 3.32 2.14
C THR A 80 12.58 4.74 2.67
N GLY A 81 13.61 5.32 3.29
CA GLY A 81 13.58 6.69 3.82
C GLY A 81 12.79 6.85 5.10
N LEU A 82 12.45 5.76 5.79
CA LEU A 82 11.77 5.82 7.08
C LEU A 82 12.75 6.24 8.17
N SER A 83 12.25 7.00 9.16
CA SER A 83 13.02 7.45 10.31
C SER A 83 13.44 6.33 11.28
N GLY A 84 12.93 5.11 11.09
CA GLY A 84 13.31 3.96 11.91
C GLY A 84 12.39 2.76 11.74
N THR A 85 12.77 1.65 12.38
CA THR A 85 12.07 0.36 12.31
C THR A 85 10.67 0.41 12.95
N SER A 86 10.44 1.28 13.94
CA SER A 86 9.10 1.49 14.51
C SER A 86 8.11 2.00 13.46
N ARG A 87 8.55 2.92 12.59
CA ARG A 87 7.70 3.44 11.52
C ARG A 87 7.36 2.37 10.48
N LEU A 88 8.34 1.53 10.16
CA LEU A 88 8.14 0.37 9.30
C LEU A 88 7.11 -0.60 9.91
N HIS A 89 7.24 -0.89 11.20
CA HIS A 89 6.30 -1.74 11.94
C HIS A 89 4.87 -1.18 11.88
N ASP A 90 4.69 0.13 12.13
CA ASP A 90 3.37 0.77 12.06
C ASP A 90 2.74 0.65 10.67
N LEU A 91 3.52 0.82 9.60
CA LEU A 91 3.03 0.66 8.23
C LEU A 91 2.58 -0.76 7.94
N PHE A 92 3.38 -1.75 8.35
CA PHE A 92 3.05 -3.17 8.22
C PHE A 92 1.75 -3.53 8.93
N VAL A 93 1.61 -3.14 10.20
CA VAL A 93 0.39 -3.43 10.96
C VAL A 93 -0.83 -2.74 10.34
N LYS A 94 -0.69 -1.46 9.97
CA LYS A 94 -1.80 -0.65 9.45
C LYS A 94 -2.27 -1.10 8.06
N ILE A 95 -1.36 -1.45 7.17
CA ILE A 95 -1.66 -1.68 5.75
C ILE A 95 -1.74 -3.17 5.41
N GLU A 96 -0.90 -4.02 6.03
CA GLU A 96 -0.82 -5.45 5.72
C GLU A 96 -1.48 -6.34 6.78
N GLY A 97 -1.88 -5.77 7.93
CA GLY A 97 -2.49 -6.53 9.01
C GLY A 97 -1.53 -7.56 9.64
N MET A 98 -0.22 -7.36 9.54
CA MET A 98 0.81 -8.22 10.11
C MET A 98 2.04 -7.41 10.48
N THR A 99 2.97 -7.96 11.27
CA THR A 99 4.25 -7.32 11.57
C THR A 99 5.29 -7.60 10.48
N PRO A 100 6.38 -6.81 10.39
CA PRO A 100 7.47 -7.10 9.45
C PRO A 100 8.12 -8.47 9.68
N GLY A 101 8.22 -8.93 10.94
CA GLY A 101 8.77 -10.24 11.28
C GLY A 101 7.86 -11.38 10.85
N GLU A 102 6.54 -11.22 11.05
CA GLU A 102 5.52 -12.15 10.54
C GLU A 102 5.62 -12.27 9.01
N PHE A 103 5.78 -11.15 8.31
CA PHE A 103 5.99 -11.14 6.86
C PHE A 103 7.28 -11.88 6.44
N LYS A 104 8.42 -11.60 7.09
CA LYS A 104 9.71 -12.27 6.78
C LYS A 104 9.66 -13.78 6.95
N ASN A 105 8.88 -14.26 7.92
CA ASN A 105 8.70 -15.70 8.17
C ASN A 105 7.60 -16.31 7.28
N GLY A 106 7.21 -15.64 6.19
CA GLY A 106 6.19 -16.14 5.26
C GLY A 106 4.79 -16.24 5.86
N GLY A 107 4.53 -15.59 7.00
CA GLY A 107 3.25 -15.66 7.71
C GLY A 107 2.96 -17.01 8.37
N GLU A 108 3.97 -17.85 8.62
CA GLU A 108 3.84 -19.24 9.09
C GLU A 108 2.91 -19.43 10.30
N ASN A 109 2.85 -18.45 11.21
CA ASN A 109 2.05 -18.50 12.43
C ASN A 109 0.85 -17.53 12.45
N ILE A 110 0.48 -16.98 11.29
CA ILE A 110 -0.66 -16.05 11.20
C ILE A 110 -1.94 -16.85 10.95
N LYS A 111 -2.91 -16.75 11.86
CA LYS A 111 -4.27 -17.23 11.61
C LYS A 111 -4.99 -16.27 10.68
N ILE A 112 -5.26 -16.71 9.45
CA ILE A 112 -6.04 -15.97 8.46
C ILE A 112 -7.47 -16.51 8.45
N ARG A 113 -8.43 -15.64 8.77
CA ARG A 113 -9.87 -15.89 8.55
C ARG A 113 -10.26 -15.34 7.20
N TYR A 114 -10.99 -16.10 6.41
CA TYR A 114 -11.45 -15.64 5.09
C TYR A 114 -12.91 -15.99 4.85
N SER A 115 -13.55 -15.23 3.96
CA SER A 115 -14.90 -15.53 3.47
C SER A 115 -15.05 -15.12 2.01
N PHE A 116 -15.91 -15.84 1.29
CA PHE A 116 -16.32 -15.51 -0.07
C PHE A 116 -17.64 -14.75 -0.03
N GLN A 117 -17.71 -13.64 -0.76
CA GLN A 117 -18.87 -12.74 -0.76
C GLN A 117 -19.17 -12.25 -2.18
N ARG A 118 -20.35 -11.65 -2.35
CA ARG A 118 -20.81 -11.06 -3.61
C ARG A 118 -21.06 -9.56 -3.45
N SER A 119 -20.63 -8.78 -4.42
CA SER A 119 -20.90 -7.33 -4.51
C SER A 119 -21.41 -6.95 -5.91
N VAL A 120 -21.76 -5.67 -6.08
CA VAL A 120 -22.08 -5.08 -7.40
C VAL A 120 -20.90 -5.13 -8.38
N PHE A 121 -19.67 -5.28 -7.89
CA PHE A 121 -18.44 -5.38 -8.69
C PHE A 121 -18.05 -6.84 -8.99
N GLY A 122 -18.87 -7.81 -8.56
CA GLY A 122 -18.60 -9.24 -8.70
C GLY A 122 -18.30 -9.94 -7.38
N ASN A 123 -17.96 -11.22 -7.49
CA ASN A 123 -17.61 -12.04 -6.33
C ASN A 123 -16.19 -11.71 -5.88
N TYR A 124 -15.97 -11.71 -4.57
CA TYR A 124 -14.68 -11.39 -3.97
C TYR A 124 -14.40 -12.30 -2.78
N LEU A 125 -13.12 -12.50 -2.49
CA LEU A 125 -12.65 -13.06 -1.23
C LEU A 125 -12.18 -11.90 -0.35
N ILE A 126 -12.53 -11.95 0.93
CA ILE A 126 -11.98 -11.07 1.96
C ILE A 126 -11.26 -11.91 3.01
N ALA A 127 -10.05 -11.51 3.39
CA ALA A 127 -9.22 -12.15 4.39
C ALA A 127 -8.82 -11.17 5.50
N SER A 128 -8.78 -11.66 6.74
CA SER A 128 -8.37 -10.89 7.91
C SER A 128 -7.48 -11.72 8.85
N THR A 129 -6.59 -11.02 9.54
CA THR A 129 -5.85 -11.50 10.70
C THR A 129 -6.49 -10.96 11.98
N GLU A 130 -5.88 -11.19 13.14
CA GLU A 130 -6.27 -10.52 14.38
C GLU A 130 -6.02 -9.00 14.36
N LYS A 131 -5.17 -8.52 13.47
CA LYS A 131 -4.79 -7.10 13.36
C LYS A 131 -5.67 -6.32 12.37
N GLY A 132 -6.46 -7.00 11.52
CA GLY A 132 -7.36 -6.36 10.57
C GLY A 132 -7.52 -7.11 9.25
N ILE A 133 -8.14 -6.45 8.26
CA ILE A 133 -8.22 -6.96 6.89
C ILE A 133 -6.82 -6.95 6.28
N CYS A 134 -6.35 -8.12 5.84
CA CYS A 134 -5.03 -8.26 5.21
C CYS A 134 -5.12 -8.45 3.69
N ASN A 135 -6.29 -8.83 3.17
CA ASN A 135 -6.48 -8.96 1.73
C ASN A 135 -7.95 -8.84 1.32
N LEU A 136 -8.18 -8.27 0.14
CA LEU A 136 -9.44 -8.34 -0.59
C LEU A 136 -9.10 -8.49 -2.07
N PHE A 137 -9.60 -9.54 -2.71
CA PHE A 137 -9.42 -9.73 -4.14
C PHE A 137 -10.73 -10.13 -4.82
N PHE A 138 -10.99 -9.52 -5.98
CA PHE A 138 -12.09 -9.91 -6.84
C PHE A 138 -11.73 -11.19 -7.59
N MET A 139 -12.65 -12.15 -7.58
CA MET A 139 -12.47 -13.41 -8.30
C MET A 139 -12.83 -13.20 -9.77
N ILE A 140 -11.81 -13.28 -10.63
CA ILE A 140 -12.02 -13.38 -12.08
C ILE A 140 -12.31 -14.84 -12.38
N PHE A 141 -13.59 -15.20 -12.56
CA PHE A 141 -13.95 -16.52 -13.04
C PHE A 141 -13.46 -16.67 -14.49
N ARG A 142 -12.29 -17.29 -14.70
CA ARG A 142 -12.05 -17.99 -15.95
C ARG A 142 -12.93 -19.24 -15.91
N LYS A 143 -13.78 -19.45 -16.92
CA LYS A 143 -14.47 -20.73 -17.14
C LYS A 143 -13.41 -21.83 -17.30
N ASN A 144 -12.97 -22.44 -16.19
CA ASN A 144 -12.48 -23.83 -16.05
C ASN A 144 -11.61 -23.95 -14.79
N LYS A 145 -12.09 -24.80 -13.85
CA LYS A 145 -11.40 -25.31 -12.64
C LYS A 145 -11.10 -24.22 -11.58
N LEU A 146 -11.51 -24.28 -10.31
CA LEU A 146 -11.74 -25.41 -9.41
C LEU A 146 -12.83 -25.04 -8.38
N PHE A 147 -13.86 -25.87 -8.28
CA PHE A 147 -14.47 -26.23 -7.00
C PHE A 147 -14.66 -27.76 -7.07
N PRO A 148 -13.88 -28.58 -6.35
CA PRO A 148 -14.33 -29.93 -6.06
C PRO A 148 -15.50 -29.82 -5.07
N SER A 149 -16.59 -30.50 -5.43
CA SER A 149 -17.77 -30.76 -4.61
C SER A 149 -17.42 -31.34 -3.25
#